data_AF-A0A150F422-F1
#
_entry.id   AF-A0A150F422-F1
#
_cell.length_a   1.000
_cell.length_b   1.000
_cell.length_c   1.000
_cell.angle_alpha   90.00
_cell.angle_beta   90.00
_cell.angle_gamma   90.00
#
_symmetry.space_group_name_H-M   'P 1'
#
loop_
_entity.id
_entity.type
_entity.pdbx_description
1 polymer ?
#
loop_
_entity_poly.entity_id
_entity_poly.type
_entity_poly.pdbx_seq_one_letter_code
_entity_poly.pdbx_strand_id
1 'polypeptide(L)'
;MKKKSIMRKMVLSVVTSVVTISLALFPMIASASTTKSIAEVQSQPEKGEIILKYTAPDVDLSIATEEQLKTLKKIGWKMEDGELVQYRSISEEIDTAINEGYLSSYEDAEKMGLLAMDEEDEENKDTLLVDGKETEIKDGQFEVIGSPESVEIRYDENTTKNVKKSEDGKYRLVIEQDLGEVIDEMDEHSHDSDMEGMTHLSTQSSTIGTLGYGDKYKPGDWVHCNRFNGPHTDDRHLQKWHPQAIINFYHSDCDYGALRYCKSHKNCNQKYRAAYCSWKLGHSTKYHRH
;
A
#
# COMPACT_ATOMS: atom_id res chain seq x y z
N MET A 1 59.37 21.61 25.38
CA MET A 1 60.73 21.36 24.83
C MET A 1 60.62 21.16 23.32
N LYS A 2 61.54 21.73 22.55
CA LYS A 2 61.56 21.84 21.08
C LYS A 2 62.21 20.63 20.42
N LYS A 3 61.73 20.25 19.22
CA LYS A 3 62.47 19.77 18.01
C LYS A 3 61.40 19.42 16.95
N LYS A 4 61.08 20.23 15.93
CA LYS A 4 61.78 20.58 14.67
C LYS A 4 62.38 19.38 13.91
N SER A 5 61.76 19.04 12.77
CA SER A 5 62.38 18.42 11.58
C SER A 5 61.48 18.76 10.37
N ILE A 6 61.81 19.78 9.58
CA ILE A 6 62.61 19.79 8.33
C ILE A 6 61.74 19.58 7.07
N MET A 7 61.77 20.63 6.25
CA MET A 7 61.19 20.81 4.93
C MET A 7 61.62 19.76 3.90
N ARG A 8 60.77 19.54 2.90
CA ARG A 8 61.22 19.53 1.50
C ARG A 8 60.15 20.11 0.57
N LYS A 9 60.54 21.22 -0.08
CA LYS A 9 59.88 21.81 -1.24
C LYS A 9 60.17 20.93 -2.45
N MET A 10 59.18 20.70 -3.32
CA MET A 10 59.43 20.50 -4.74
C MET A 10 58.57 21.47 -5.54
N VAL A 11 59.28 22.25 -6.34
CA VAL A 11 58.83 23.13 -7.40
C VAL A 11 58.99 22.34 -8.69
N LEU A 12 57.99 22.29 -9.56
CA LEU A 12 58.15 22.13 -11.01
C LEU A 12 56.81 22.47 -11.68
N SER A 13 56.66 23.69 -12.17
CA SER A 13 57.00 24.17 -13.52
C SER A 13 55.85 23.96 -14.50
N VAL A 14 55.21 25.09 -14.79
CA VAL A 14 54.26 25.35 -15.86
C VAL A 14 54.94 25.09 -17.21
N VAL A 15 54.27 24.33 -18.08
CA VAL A 15 54.51 24.37 -19.53
C VAL A 15 53.16 24.61 -20.19
N THR A 16 52.96 25.87 -20.57
CA THR A 16 51.94 26.34 -21.50
C THR A 16 52.36 25.94 -22.91
N SER A 17 51.63 25.01 -23.53
CA SER A 17 51.74 24.75 -24.97
C SER A 17 50.55 25.37 -25.68
N VAL A 18 50.83 26.48 -26.36
CA VAL A 18 49.97 27.11 -27.35
C VAL A 18 49.93 26.18 -28.57
N VAL A 19 48.75 25.61 -28.86
CA VAL A 19 48.50 24.93 -30.12
C VAL A 19 47.67 25.89 -30.98
N THR A 20 48.34 26.51 -31.94
CA THR A 20 47.71 27.18 -33.08
C THR A 20 47.17 26.11 -34.03
N ILE A 21 45.85 25.97 -34.12
CA ILE A 21 45.21 25.19 -35.19
C ILE A 21 44.67 26.17 -36.22
N SER A 22 45.28 26.08 -37.40
CA SER A 22 44.99 26.81 -38.62
C SER A 22 43.54 26.63 -39.07
N LEU A 23 42.88 27.75 -39.38
CA LEU A 23 41.65 27.78 -40.17
C LEU A 23 41.94 27.15 -41.56
N ALA A 24 41.35 25.97 -41.81
CA ALA A 24 41.11 25.48 -43.16
C ALA A 24 39.63 25.68 -43.47
N LEU A 25 39.35 26.64 -44.34
CA LEU A 25 38.06 26.82 -45.00
C LEU A 25 37.77 25.59 -45.87
N PHE A 26 36.82 24.76 -45.45
CA PHE A 26 36.20 23.76 -46.31
C PHE A 26 34.81 24.25 -46.74
N PRO A 27 34.43 24.04 -48.02
CA PRO A 27 33.13 24.45 -48.54
C PRO A 27 32.01 23.69 -47.84
N MET A 28 30.95 24.41 -47.49
CA MET A 28 29.67 23.84 -47.07
C MET A 28 29.17 22.87 -48.15
N ILE A 29 29.29 21.57 -47.88
CA ILE A 29 28.45 20.57 -48.51
C ILE A 29 27.25 20.44 -47.59
N ALA A 30 26.13 21.03 -48.00
CA ALA A 30 24.83 20.77 -47.43
C ALA A 30 24.47 19.29 -47.70
N SER A 31 24.96 18.40 -46.84
CA SER A 31 24.37 17.09 -46.69
C SER A 31 23.09 17.29 -45.88
N ALA A 32 21.96 17.25 -46.57
CA ALA A 32 20.67 16.99 -45.94
C ALA A 32 20.71 15.57 -45.36
N SER A 33 21.44 15.39 -44.27
CA SER A 33 21.23 14.28 -43.36
C SER A 33 19.85 14.52 -42.79
N THR A 34 18.87 13.82 -43.33
CA THR A 34 17.61 13.57 -42.67
C THR A 34 17.94 12.86 -41.36
N THR A 35 18.27 13.62 -40.33
CA THR A 35 18.05 13.21 -38.95
C THR A 35 16.55 12.98 -38.89
N LYS A 36 16.15 11.73 -39.15
CA LYS A 36 14.96 11.17 -38.53
C LYS A 36 15.21 11.41 -37.05
N SER A 37 14.65 12.51 -36.55
CA SER A 37 14.17 12.60 -35.20
C SER A 37 13.53 11.24 -34.95
N ILE A 38 14.21 10.40 -34.17
CA ILE A 38 13.53 9.36 -33.43
C ILE A 38 12.63 10.21 -32.56
N ALA A 39 11.42 10.46 -33.05
CA ALA A 39 10.33 10.88 -32.22
C ALA A 39 10.38 9.87 -31.09
N GLU A 40 10.78 10.34 -29.93
CA GLU A 40 10.52 9.69 -28.67
C GLU A 40 9.03 9.39 -28.75
N VAL A 41 8.71 8.15 -29.12
CA VAL A 41 7.34 7.67 -29.09
C VAL A 41 7.08 7.70 -27.60
N GLN A 42 6.52 8.82 -27.14
CA GLN A 42 5.88 8.91 -25.85
C GLN A 42 4.71 7.95 -25.94
N SER A 43 5.02 6.65 -25.84
CA SER A 43 4.06 5.60 -25.61
C SER A 43 3.38 6.03 -24.33
N GLN A 44 2.07 6.23 -24.39
CA GLN A 44 1.29 6.53 -23.20
C GLN A 44 1.67 5.51 -22.12
N PRO A 45 1.87 5.95 -20.87
CA PRO A 45 2.20 5.02 -19.79
C PRO A 45 1.13 3.94 -19.72
N GLU A 46 1.56 2.69 -19.68
CA GLU A 46 0.66 1.57 -19.45
C GLU A 46 0.36 1.46 -17.97
N LYS A 47 -0.79 0.88 -17.63
CA LYS A 47 -1.17 0.65 -16.24
C LYS A 47 -0.82 -0.77 -15.83
N GLY A 48 -0.06 -0.89 -14.76
CA GLY A 48 0.05 -2.10 -13.97
C GLY A 48 -1.02 -2.16 -12.89
N GLU A 49 -1.31 -3.37 -12.42
CA GLU A 49 -2.32 -3.67 -11.41
C GLU A 49 -1.69 -4.47 -10.27
N ILE A 50 -2.10 -4.15 -9.04
CA ILE A 50 -1.72 -4.89 -7.84
C ILE A 50 -2.82 -5.90 -7.52
N ILE A 51 -2.41 -7.15 -7.41
CA ILE A 51 -3.23 -8.26 -6.92
C ILE A 51 -2.76 -8.58 -5.51
N LEU A 52 -3.65 -8.45 -4.54
CA LEU A 52 -3.39 -8.88 -3.18
C LEU A 52 -3.74 -10.37 -3.04
N LYS A 53 -2.77 -11.16 -2.57
CA LYS A 53 -2.96 -12.55 -2.17
C LYS A 53 -2.95 -12.59 -0.65
N TYR A 54 -4.13 -12.71 -0.04
CA TYR A 54 -4.21 -13.04 1.38
C TYR A 54 -4.00 -14.53 1.56
N THR A 55 -3.21 -14.87 2.58
CA THR A 55 -3.11 -16.22 3.13
C THR A 55 -3.67 -16.25 4.55
N ALA A 56 -4.14 -17.40 4.99
CA ALA A 56 -4.70 -17.59 6.32
C ALA A 56 -4.27 -18.95 6.90
N PRO A 57 -2.97 -19.11 7.22
CA PRO A 57 -2.43 -20.38 7.72
C PRO A 57 -2.98 -20.75 9.10
N ASP A 58 -3.35 -19.74 9.90
CA ASP A 58 -3.82 -19.90 11.27
C ASP A 58 -5.31 -20.27 11.39
N VAL A 59 -6.06 -20.27 10.29
CA VAL A 59 -7.51 -20.54 10.36
C VAL A 59 -7.80 -22.02 10.58
N ASP A 60 -8.57 -22.28 11.64
CA ASP A 60 -9.10 -23.61 11.94
C ASP A 60 -10.38 -23.87 11.16
N LEU A 61 -10.26 -24.48 9.99
CA LEU A 61 -11.42 -24.90 9.19
C LEU A 61 -12.16 -26.11 9.80
N SER A 62 -11.61 -26.80 10.79
CA SER A 62 -12.26 -27.96 11.41
C SER A 62 -13.49 -27.58 12.25
N ILE A 63 -13.54 -26.32 12.70
CA ILE A 63 -14.66 -25.75 13.45
C ILE A 63 -15.65 -24.98 12.55
N ALA A 64 -15.36 -24.86 11.26
CA ALA A 64 -16.18 -24.08 10.34
C ALA A 64 -17.56 -24.73 10.12
N THR A 65 -18.61 -23.94 10.19
CA THR A 65 -19.96 -24.38 9.79
C THR A 65 -20.06 -24.50 8.27
N GLU A 66 -21.03 -25.27 7.77
CA GLU A 66 -21.31 -25.36 6.33
C GLU A 66 -21.60 -23.98 5.70
N GLU A 67 -22.27 -23.10 6.45
CA GLU A 67 -22.57 -21.74 6.01
C GLU A 67 -21.31 -20.87 5.92
N GLN A 68 -20.38 -21.00 6.87
CA GLN A 68 -19.11 -20.30 6.84
C GLN A 68 -18.25 -20.77 5.66
N LEU A 69 -18.14 -22.08 5.44
CA LEU A 69 -17.42 -22.63 4.29
C LEU A 69 -18.02 -22.17 2.96
N LYS A 70 -19.35 -22.12 2.85
CA LYS A 70 -20.05 -21.59 1.68
C LYS A 70 -19.77 -20.10 1.48
N THR A 71 -19.74 -19.33 2.57
CA THR A 71 -19.47 -17.89 2.53
C THR A 71 -18.03 -17.60 2.13
N LEU A 72 -17.05 -18.27 2.74
CA LEU A 72 -15.63 -18.19 2.36
C LEU A 72 -15.44 -18.46 0.87
N LYS A 73 -16.03 -19.55 0.35
CA LYS A 73 -15.98 -19.86 -1.08
C LYS A 73 -16.64 -18.77 -1.93
N LYS A 74 -17.79 -18.24 -1.49
CA LYS A 74 -18.53 -17.20 -2.21
C LYS A 74 -17.73 -15.90 -2.33
N ILE A 75 -17.02 -15.51 -1.27
CA ILE A 75 -16.17 -14.30 -1.26
C ILE A 75 -14.77 -14.56 -1.84
N GLY A 76 -14.52 -15.74 -2.43
CA GLY A 76 -13.32 -16.00 -3.22
C GLY A 76 -12.17 -16.72 -2.49
N TRP A 77 -12.36 -17.16 -1.25
CA TRP A 77 -11.38 -18.01 -0.57
C TRP A 77 -11.40 -19.43 -1.15
N LYS A 78 -10.21 -20.02 -1.29
CA LYS A 78 -9.99 -21.39 -1.78
C LYS A 78 -8.80 -22.01 -1.08
N MET A 79 -8.69 -23.34 -1.14
CA MET A 79 -7.50 -24.05 -0.69
C MET A 79 -6.44 -24.08 -1.79
N GLU A 80 -5.20 -23.74 -1.46
CA GLU A 80 -4.02 -23.83 -2.32
C GLU A 80 -2.89 -24.39 -1.46
N ASP A 81 -2.31 -25.52 -1.85
CA ASP A 81 -1.21 -26.19 -1.11
C ASP A 81 -1.47 -26.45 0.39
N GLY A 82 -2.74 -26.66 0.76
CA GLY A 82 -3.15 -26.92 2.15
C GLY A 82 -3.41 -25.66 2.97
N GLU A 83 -3.30 -24.48 2.37
CA GLU A 83 -3.55 -23.19 2.99
C GLU A 83 -4.78 -22.51 2.38
N LEU A 84 -5.53 -21.76 3.20
CA LEU A 84 -6.66 -20.96 2.74
C LEU A 84 -6.13 -19.65 2.15
N VAL A 85 -6.45 -19.38 0.88
CA VAL A 85 -5.95 -18.20 0.15
C VAL A 85 -7.07 -17.46 -0.58
N GLN A 86 -6.89 -16.15 -0.77
CA GLN A 86 -7.79 -15.28 -1.54
C GLN A 86 -6.98 -14.33 -2.41
N TYR A 87 -7.34 -14.21 -3.68
CA TYR A 87 -6.74 -13.27 -4.62
C TYR A 87 -7.73 -12.14 -4.92
N ARG A 88 -7.30 -10.89 -4.81
CA ARG A 88 -8.15 -9.71 -5.03
C ARG A 88 -7.42 -8.68 -5.87
N SER A 89 -8.06 -8.22 -6.94
CA SER A 89 -7.61 -7.02 -7.64
C SER A 89 -7.93 -5.81 -6.80
N ILE A 90 -6.91 -5.08 -6.35
CA ILE A 90 -7.13 -3.89 -5.54
C ILE A 90 -7.97 -2.85 -6.32
N SER A 91 -7.66 -2.65 -7.61
CA SER A 91 -8.41 -1.68 -8.42
C SER A 91 -9.87 -2.07 -8.62
N GLU A 92 -10.18 -3.35 -8.87
CA GLU A 92 -11.57 -3.79 -9.04
C GLU A 92 -12.37 -3.65 -7.74
N GLU A 93 -11.75 -3.95 -6.59
CA GLU A 93 -12.37 -3.83 -5.27
C GLU A 93 -12.66 -2.37 -4.90
N ILE A 94 -11.70 -1.47 -5.14
CA ILE A 94 -11.87 -0.04 -4.88
C ILE A 94 -12.89 0.59 -5.84
N ASP A 95 -12.83 0.27 -7.13
CA ASP A 95 -13.80 0.75 -8.13
C ASP A 95 -15.22 0.30 -7.77
N THR A 96 -15.38 -0.95 -7.34
CA THR A 96 -16.68 -1.48 -6.89
C THR A 96 -17.17 -0.71 -5.66
N ALA A 97 -16.32 -0.52 -4.66
CA ALA A 97 -16.68 0.20 -3.44
C ALA A 97 -17.05 1.67 -3.70
N ILE A 98 -16.38 2.34 -4.64
CA ILE A 98 -16.72 3.69 -5.09
C ILE A 98 -18.10 3.70 -5.78
N ASN A 99 -18.32 2.79 -6.73
CA ASN A 99 -19.58 2.70 -7.48
C ASN A 99 -20.78 2.36 -6.60
N GLU A 100 -20.55 1.61 -5.52
CA GLU A 100 -21.56 1.29 -4.52
C GLU A 100 -21.78 2.40 -3.48
N GLY A 101 -21.05 3.52 -3.58
CA GLY A 101 -21.12 4.65 -2.66
C GLY A 101 -20.54 4.34 -1.28
N TYR A 102 -19.72 3.31 -1.15
CA TYR A 102 -19.04 2.99 0.10
C TYR A 102 -17.77 3.84 0.28
N LEU A 103 -17.01 4.07 -0.79
CA LEU A 103 -15.83 4.95 -0.81
C LEU A 103 -16.06 6.19 -1.67
N SER A 104 -15.38 7.29 -1.33
CA SER A 104 -15.20 8.43 -2.25
C SER A 104 -14.15 8.11 -3.31
N SER A 105 -14.24 8.77 -4.48
CA SER A 105 -13.16 8.71 -5.49
C SER A 105 -11.86 9.26 -4.92
N TYR A 106 -10.73 8.94 -5.54
CA TYR A 106 -9.42 9.42 -5.10
C TYR A 106 -9.37 10.95 -5.09
N GLU A 107 -9.85 11.59 -6.15
CA GLU A 107 -9.86 13.06 -6.28
C GLU A 107 -10.76 13.73 -5.24
N ASP A 108 -11.87 13.08 -4.86
CA ASP A 108 -12.77 13.63 -3.85
C ASP A 108 -12.20 13.40 -2.44
N ALA A 109 -11.59 12.25 -2.19
CA ALA A 109 -10.83 12.01 -0.95
C ALA A 109 -9.68 13.02 -0.79
N GLU A 110 -8.97 13.35 -1.88
CA GLU A 110 -7.91 14.36 -1.90
C GLU A 110 -8.44 15.74 -1.54
N LYS A 111 -9.52 16.19 -2.19
CA LYS A 111 -10.15 17.49 -1.91
C LYS A 111 -10.71 17.59 -0.50
N MET A 112 -11.20 16.49 0.06
CA MET A 112 -11.69 16.42 1.44
C MET A 112 -10.55 16.40 2.47
N GLY A 113 -9.28 16.33 2.03
CA GLY A 113 -8.14 16.20 2.92
C GLY A 113 -8.06 14.85 3.60
N LEU A 114 -8.79 13.84 3.13
CA LEU A 114 -8.74 12.47 3.68
C LEU A 114 -7.44 11.76 3.28
N LEU A 115 -6.87 12.15 2.13
CA LEU A 115 -5.54 11.71 1.70
C LEU A 115 -4.40 12.52 2.33
N ALA A 116 -4.71 13.65 2.98
CA ALA A 116 -3.69 14.41 3.69
C ALA A 116 -3.21 13.57 4.88
N MET A 117 -1.94 13.24 4.80
CA MET A 117 -1.14 12.50 5.75
C MET A 117 -0.63 13.52 6.79
N ASP A 118 -0.71 13.20 8.08
CA ASP A 118 -0.21 14.10 9.14
C ASP A 118 1.30 14.34 8.92
N GLU A 119 1.93 15.40 9.44
CA GLU A 119 3.36 15.69 9.15
C GLU A 119 4.35 14.54 9.54
N GLU A 120 3.90 13.56 10.33
CA GLU A 120 4.63 12.33 10.67
C GLU A 120 4.56 11.23 9.58
N ASP A 121 3.75 11.41 8.54
CA ASP A 121 3.40 10.41 7.53
C ASP A 121 4.14 10.59 6.18
N GLU A 122 5.05 11.56 6.03
CA GLU A 122 5.80 11.76 4.77
C GLU A 122 6.67 10.55 4.38
N GLU A 123 7.01 9.67 5.34
CA GLU A 123 7.74 8.41 5.09
C GLU A 123 6.86 7.29 4.48
N ASN A 124 5.53 7.46 4.40
CA ASN A 124 4.58 6.41 4.02
C ASN A 124 3.82 6.70 2.70
N LYS A 125 4.44 7.39 1.73
CA LYS A 125 3.86 7.48 0.39
C LYS A 125 3.80 6.09 -0.24
N ASP A 126 2.59 5.60 -0.49
CA ASP A 126 2.31 4.30 -1.12
C ASP A 126 2.91 4.29 -2.55
N THR A 127 4.17 3.89 -2.64
CA THR A 127 5.00 3.99 -3.85
C THR A 127 5.71 2.67 -4.11
N LEU A 128 6.06 2.46 -5.37
CA LEU A 128 6.85 1.33 -5.86
C LEU A 128 8.09 1.88 -6.57
N LEU A 129 9.17 1.09 -6.60
CA LEU A 129 10.25 1.32 -7.56
C LEU A 129 10.03 0.41 -8.77
N VAL A 130 9.64 1.00 -9.91
CA VAL A 130 9.50 0.31 -11.20
C VAL A 130 10.74 0.62 -12.03
N ASP A 131 11.55 -0.40 -12.32
CA ASP A 131 12.85 -0.28 -12.98
C ASP A 131 13.76 0.79 -12.33
N GLY A 132 13.73 0.84 -11.00
CA GLY A 132 14.51 1.79 -10.19
C GLY A 132 13.94 3.20 -10.12
N LYS A 133 12.77 3.46 -10.72
CA LYS A 133 12.07 4.74 -10.64
C LYS A 133 10.90 4.68 -9.67
N GLU A 134 10.87 5.63 -8.74
CA GLU A 134 9.73 5.83 -7.83
C GLU A 134 8.46 6.14 -8.62
N THR A 135 7.41 5.38 -8.31
CA THR A 135 6.12 5.39 -8.99
C THR A 135 5.00 5.32 -7.95
N GLU A 136 4.08 6.27 -8.01
CA GLU A 136 2.93 6.36 -7.09
C GLU A 136 1.90 5.25 -7.38
N ILE A 137 1.29 4.71 -6.32
CA ILE A 137 0.19 3.76 -6.45
C ILE A 137 -1.15 4.48 -6.24
N LYS A 138 -2.01 4.49 -7.27
CA LYS A 138 -3.36 5.06 -7.21
C LYS A 138 -4.40 3.97 -7.33
N ASP A 139 -5.18 3.76 -6.26
CA ASP A 139 -6.25 2.76 -6.20
C ASP A 139 -5.84 1.38 -6.77
N GLY A 140 -4.66 0.89 -6.36
CA GLY A 140 -4.15 -0.42 -6.79
C GLY A 140 -3.49 -0.45 -8.16
N GLN A 141 -3.33 0.70 -8.82
CA GLN A 141 -2.69 0.83 -10.13
C GLN A 141 -1.38 1.62 -10.04
N PHE A 142 -0.43 1.29 -10.92
CA PHE A 142 0.84 2.00 -11.06
C PHE A 142 1.17 2.18 -12.55
N GLU A 143 1.99 3.17 -12.87
CA GLU A 143 2.37 3.44 -14.26
C GLU A 143 3.64 2.67 -14.67
N VAL A 144 3.65 2.17 -15.90
CA VAL A 144 4.80 1.54 -16.55
C VAL A 144 5.15 2.33 -17.81
N ILE A 145 6.39 2.82 -17.87
CA ILE A 145 6.88 3.65 -18.98
C ILE A 145 7.52 2.75 -20.05
N GLY A 146 7.20 3.01 -21.32
CA GLY A 146 7.89 2.37 -22.45
C GLY A 146 7.38 0.98 -22.86
N SER A 147 6.35 0.45 -22.20
CA SER A 147 5.69 -0.81 -22.56
C SER A 147 6.63 -2.04 -22.70
N PRO A 148 7.61 -2.24 -21.79
CA PRO A 148 8.54 -3.37 -21.90
C PRO A 148 7.84 -4.73 -21.71
N GLU A 149 8.45 -5.82 -22.18
CA GLU A 149 7.92 -7.18 -21.96
C GLU A 149 7.95 -7.61 -20.48
N SER A 150 8.83 -6.99 -19.69
CA SER A 150 8.93 -7.21 -18.25
C SER A 150 9.48 -5.99 -17.55
N VAL A 151 9.07 -5.78 -16.30
CA VAL A 151 9.59 -4.75 -15.41
C VAL A 151 10.11 -5.36 -14.11
N GLU A 152 11.14 -4.76 -13.53
CA GLU A 152 11.54 -5.02 -12.16
C GLU A 152 10.72 -4.11 -11.22
N ILE A 153 10.07 -4.70 -10.23
CA ILE A 153 9.29 -3.95 -9.23
C ILE A 153 9.82 -4.27 -7.84
N ARG A 154 10.19 -3.24 -7.09
CA ARG A 154 10.47 -3.32 -5.66
C ARG A 154 9.35 -2.59 -4.91
N TYR A 155 8.69 -3.31 -4.02
CA TYR A 155 7.55 -2.79 -3.24
C TYR A 155 7.83 -2.71 -1.74
N ASP A 156 8.88 -3.37 -1.24
CA ASP A 156 9.43 -3.15 0.09
C ASP A 156 10.97 -3.20 0.05
N GLU A 157 11.65 -2.87 1.15
CA GLU A 157 13.12 -2.81 1.19
C GLU A 157 13.83 -4.11 0.81
N ASN A 158 13.16 -5.25 0.96
CA ASN A 158 13.76 -6.58 0.85
C ASN A 158 13.22 -7.39 -0.34
N THR A 159 12.17 -6.93 -1.01
CA THR A 159 11.45 -7.72 -2.00
C THR A 159 11.43 -7.06 -3.37
N THR A 160 12.12 -7.71 -4.31
CA THR A 160 12.13 -7.34 -5.73
C THR A 160 11.52 -8.47 -6.56
N LYS A 161 10.59 -8.14 -7.45
CA LYS A 161 9.94 -9.09 -8.37
C LYS A 161 10.11 -8.65 -9.82
N ASN A 162 10.39 -9.61 -10.70
CA ASN A 162 10.30 -9.39 -12.14
C ASN A 162 8.88 -9.72 -12.60
N VAL A 163 8.14 -8.71 -13.05
CA VAL A 163 6.76 -8.85 -13.53
C VAL A 163 6.77 -8.82 -15.05
N LYS A 164 6.35 -9.93 -15.66
CA LYS A 164 6.17 -10.03 -17.11
C LYS A 164 4.78 -9.56 -17.51
N LYS A 165 4.69 -8.94 -18.67
CA LYS A 165 3.42 -8.62 -19.30
C LYS A 165 2.67 -9.91 -19.62
N SER A 166 1.41 -10.00 -19.21
CA SER A 166 0.54 -11.15 -19.52
C SER A 166 0.02 -11.08 -20.96
N GLU A 167 -0.61 -12.16 -21.43
CA GLU A 167 -1.14 -12.27 -22.80
C GLU A 167 -2.18 -11.17 -23.14
N ASP A 168 -2.89 -10.66 -22.13
CA ASP A 168 -3.83 -9.54 -22.26
C ASP A 168 -3.16 -8.15 -22.18
N GLY A 169 -1.83 -8.11 -22.17
CA GLY A 169 -1.04 -6.89 -22.22
C GLY A 169 -0.90 -6.15 -20.88
N LYS A 170 -1.27 -6.76 -19.76
CA LYS A 170 -1.24 -6.12 -18.43
C LYS A 170 -0.02 -6.54 -17.61
N TYR A 171 0.43 -5.68 -16.71
CA TYR A 171 1.37 -6.06 -15.64
C TYR A 171 0.56 -6.35 -14.39
N ARG A 172 0.78 -7.51 -13.77
CA ARG A 172 0.13 -7.89 -12.52
C ARG A 172 1.18 -8.18 -11.45
N LEU A 173 1.28 -7.28 -10.49
CA LEU A 173 2.12 -7.47 -9.31
C LEU A 173 1.29 -8.21 -8.24
N VAL A 174 1.68 -9.44 -7.92
CA VAL A 174 1.08 -10.17 -6.80
C VAL A 174 1.85 -9.86 -5.53
N ILE A 175 1.18 -9.27 -4.54
CA ILE A 175 1.71 -9.04 -3.19
C ILE A 175 1.03 -10.05 -2.26
N GLU A 176 1.81 -10.77 -1.47
CA GLU A 176 1.30 -11.77 -0.53
C GLU A 176 1.31 -11.18 0.89
N GLN A 177 0.23 -11.40 1.63
CA GLN A 177 0.07 -10.97 3.02
C GLN A 177 -0.58 -12.09 3.84
N ASP A 178 -0.05 -12.34 5.04
CA ASP A 178 -0.67 -13.19 6.03
C ASP A 178 -1.78 -12.40 6.74
N LEU A 179 -3.03 -12.82 6.54
CA LEU A 179 -4.19 -12.18 7.16
C LEU A 179 -4.19 -12.33 8.69
N GLY A 180 -3.57 -13.37 9.22
CA GLY A 180 -3.37 -13.56 10.66
C GLY A 180 -2.45 -12.49 11.24
N GLU A 181 -1.32 -12.21 10.60
CA GLU A 181 -0.41 -11.12 11.00
C GLU A 181 -1.10 -9.75 10.90
N VAL A 182 -1.84 -9.52 9.82
CA VAL A 182 -2.69 -8.32 9.62
C VAL A 182 -3.73 -8.19 10.75
N ILE A 183 -4.33 -9.28 11.22
CA ILE A 183 -5.29 -9.20 12.33
C ILE A 183 -4.58 -8.93 13.66
N ASP A 184 -3.45 -9.61 13.92
CA ASP A 184 -2.72 -9.44 15.17
C ASP A 184 -2.19 -8.02 15.33
N GLU A 185 -1.60 -7.45 14.28
CA GLU A 185 -1.14 -6.06 14.28
C GLU A 185 -2.29 -5.08 14.58
N MET A 186 -3.49 -5.31 14.02
CA MET A 186 -4.68 -4.50 14.35
C MET A 186 -5.13 -4.65 15.81
N ASP A 187 -4.93 -5.81 16.43
CA ASP A 187 -5.35 -6.08 17.80
C ASP A 187 -4.31 -5.60 18.83
N GLU A 188 -3.01 -5.67 18.53
CA GLU A 188 -1.93 -5.23 19.42
C GLU A 188 -2.01 -3.72 19.70
N HIS A 189 -2.40 -2.91 18.72
CA HIS A 189 -2.53 -1.46 18.86
C HIS A 189 -3.86 -1.03 19.49
N SER A 190 -4.75 -1.98 19.84
CA SER A 190 -5.98 -1.70 20.58
C SER A 190 -5.76 -1.18 22.00
N HIS A 191 -4.54 -1.32 22.51
CA HIS A 191 -4.14 -0.95 23.87
C HIS A 191 -3.27 0.31 23.97
N ASP A 192 -2.79 0.86 22.84
CA ASP A 192 -2.02 2.11 22.87
C ASP A 192 -2.98 3.29 23.03
N SER A 193 -3.17 3.60 24.31
CA SER A 193 -3.87 4.75 24.80
C SER A 193 -3.09 6.04 24.49
N ASP A 194 -3.16 6.53 23.25
CA ASP A 194 -2.91 7.94 22.95
C ASP A 194 -4.09 8.83 23.39
N MET A 195 -4.60 8.54 24.59
CA MET A 195 -5.46 9.41 25.38
C MET A 195 -4.64 10.42 26.21
N GLU A 196 -3.32 10.59 25.96
CA GLU A 196 -2.54 11.65 26.61
C GLU A 196 -2.92 13.07 26.16
N GLY A 197 -3.72 13.22 25.09
CA GLY A 197 -4.15 14.54 24.58
C GLY A 197 -5.59 14.96 24.91
N MET A 198 -6.47 14.05 25.35
CA MET A 198 -7.91 14.34 25.54
C MET A 198 -8.30 14.59 27.01
N THR A 199 -7.34 15.01 27.85
CA THR A 199 -7.66 15.61 29.14
C THR A 199 -8.09 17.06 28.95
N HIS A 200 -9.37 17.31 28.68
CA HIS A 200 -10.11 18.42 29.29
C HIS A 200 -11.58 18.32 28.90
N LEU A 201 -12.44 18.10 29.90
CA LEU A 201 -13.92 18.06 29.87
C LEU A 201 -14.58 16.70 29.60
N SER A 202 -14.45 15.76 30.54
CA SER A 202 -15.61 15.40 31.37
C SER A 202 -15.19 14.48 32.52
N THR A 203 -15.57 14.90 33.72
CA THR A 203 -15.48 14.12 34.95
C THR A 203 -16.55 13.02 34.94
N GLN A 204 -16.28 11.90 34.25
CA GLN A 204 -16.85 10.57 34.49
C GLN A 204 -16.24 9.58 33.47
N SER A 205 -14.91 9.42 33.50
CA SER A 205 -14.25 8.39 32.68
C SER A 205 -14.46 7.02 33.34
N SER A 206 -15.60 6.40 33.07
CA SER A 206 -15.65 4.94 32.99
C SER A 206 -14.65 4.55 31.91
N THR A 207 -13.65 3.74 32.25
CA THR A 207 -12.88 2.96 31.29
C THR A 207 -13.82 2.42 30.22
N ILE A 208 -13.82 3.03 29.03
CA ILE A 208 -14.51 2.50 27.86
C ILE A 208 -13.68 1.29 27.45
N GLY A 209 -13.94 0.16 28.09
CA GLY A 209 -13.29 -1.10 27.76
C GLY A 209 -13.75 -1.53 26.39
N THR A 210 -12.81 -1.89 25.51
CA THR A 210 -13.13 -2.71 24.35
C THR A 210 -13.78 -4.00 24.81
N LEU A 211 -14.82 -4.42 24.12
CA LEU A 211 -15.33 -5.76 24.30
C LEU A 211 -14.25 -6.77 23.87
N GLY A 212 -14.17 -7.88 24.60
CA GLY A 212 -13.15 -8.90 24.38
C GLY A 212 -13.51 -9.85 23.25
N TYR A 213 -12.64 -10.83 23.01
CA TYR A 213 -12.90 -11.89 22.05
C TYR A 213 -14.17 -12.69 22.39
N GLY A 214 -15.04 -12.85 21.40
CA GLY A 214 -16.32 -13.55 21.47
C GLY A 214 -17.51 -12.63 21.75
N ASP A 215 -17.26 -11.40 22.20
CA ASP A 215 -18.31 -10.45 22.53
C ASP A 215 -19.01 -9.92 21.27
N LYS A 216 -20.30 -9.62 21.42
CA LYS A 216 -21.13 -9.06 20.36
C LYS A 216 -21.27 -7.57 20.55
N TYR A 217 -20.81 -6.81 19.57
CA TYR A 217 -20.92 -5.37 19.51
C TYR A 217 -22.34 -4.95 19.10
N LYS A 218 -22.74 -3.77 19.59
CA LYS A 218 -24.03 -3.14 19.33
C LYS A 218 -23.82 -1.70 18.87
N PRO A 219 -24.81 -1.12 18.18
CA PRO A 219 -24.83 0.31 17.91
C PRO A 219 -24.59 1.16 19.18
N GLY A 220 -23.52 1.96 19.18
CA GLY A 220 -23.03 2.82 20.25
C GLY A 220 -21.78 2.30 20.97
N ASP A 221 -21.35 1.05 20.72
CA ASP A 221 -20.18 0.46 21.38
C ASP A 221 -18.88 0.99 20.77
N TRP A 222 -17.91 1.33 21.62
CA TRP A 222 -16.60 1.77 21.14
C TRP A 222 -15.81 0.62 20.53
N VAL A 223 -15.36 0.79 19.30
CA VAL A 223 -14.56 -0.18 18.55
C VAL A 223 -13.21 0.42 18.20
N HIS A 224 -12.13 -0.31 18.50
CA HIS A 224 -10.80 0.10 18.10
C HIS A 224 -10.57 -0.10 16.59
N CYS A 225 -10.66 -1.33 16.07
CA CYS A 225 -10.68 -1.58 14.62
C CYS A 225 -12.00 -2.24 14.24
N ASN A 226 -12.69 -1.63 13.26
CA ASN A 226 -13.89 -2.16 12.64
C ASN A 226 -13.55 -3.33 11.69
N ARG A 227 -12.84 -4.36 12.18
CA ARG A 227 -12.58 -5.59 11.42
C ARG A 227 -13.77 -6.53 11.36
N PHE A 228 -14.87 -6.16 12.00
CA PHE A 228 -16.10 -6.97 12.04
C PHE A 228 -17.31 -6.22 11.51
N ASN A 229 -17.13 -5.22 10.67
CA ASN A 229 -18.25 -4.51 10.07
C ASN A 229 -18.46 -4.84 8.59
N GLY A 230 -17.89 -5.94 8.07
CA GLY A 230 -18.16 -6.40 6.71
C GLY A 230 -19.62 -6.82 6.47
N PRO A 231 -20.05 -6.99 5.20
CA PRO A 231 -21.42 -7.34 4.82
C PRO A 231 -21.88 -8.72 5.32
N HIS A 232 -20.95 -9.55 5.80
CA HIS A 232 -21.20 -10.90 6.31
C HIS A 232 -20.98 -11.03 7.81
N THR A 233 -20.94 -9.90 8.52
CA THR A 233 -20.68 -9.89 9.96
C THR A 233 -21.79 -10.50 10.81
N ASP A 234 -21.40 -11.15 11.90
CA ASP A 234 -22.26 -11.53 13.03
C ASP A 234 -22.17 -10.56 14.23
N ASP A 235 -21.47 -9.44 14.03
CA ASP A 235 -21.11 -8.39 14.98
C ASP A 235 -20.22 -8.87 16.14
N ARG A 236 -19.46 -9.95 15.95
CA ARG A 236 -18.54 -10.45 16.98
C ARG A 236 -17.08 -10.15 16.66
N HIS A 237 -16.35 -9.77 17.70
CA HIS A 237 -14.90 -9.68 17.65
C HIS A 237 -14.31 -11.06 17.93
N LEU A 238 -13.77 -11.70 16.90
CA LEU A 238 -13.32 -13.10 16.96
C LEU A 238 -11.82 -13.21 16.67
N GLN A 239 -11.18 -14.18 17.31
CA GLN A 239 -9.75 -14.45 17.13
C GLN A 239 -9.46 -14.86 15.69
N LYS A 240 -8.26 -14.53 15.19
CA LYS A 240 -7.84 -14.79 13.80
C LYS A 240 -8.02 -16.22 13.32
N TRP A 241 -7.90 -17.22 14.20
CA TRP A 241 -8.08 -18.62 13.85
C TRP A 241 -9.54 -19.00 13.56
N HIS A 242 -10.51 -18.19 14.00
CA HIS A 242 -11.92 -18.49 13.83
C HIS A 242 -12.35 -18.13 12.39
N PRO A 243 -12.96 -19.05 11.61
CA PRO A 243 -13.35 -18.78 10.21
C PRO A 243 -14.23 -17.54 10.04
N GLN A 244 -15.13 -17.29 10.99
CA GLN A 244 -15.96 -16.08 11.00
C GLN A 244 -15.16 -14.78 11.12
N ALA A 245 -13.96 -14.77 11.72
CA ALA A 245 -13.12 -13.57 11.80
C ALA A 245 -12.71 -13.09 10.40
N ILE A 246 -12.33 -14.03 9.51
CA ILE A 246 -12.04 -13.72 8.10
C ILE A 246 -13.28 -13.21 7.36
N ILE A 247 -14.42 -13.87 7.58
CA ILE A 247 -15.70 -13.48 6.96
C ILE A 247 -16.10 -12.07 7.41
N ASN A 248 -15.88 -11.75 8.69
CA ASN A 248 -16.16 -10.46 9.32
C ASN A 248 -15.22 -9.36 8.76
N PHE A 249 -13.96 -9.71 8.49
CA PHE A 249 -12.94 -8.81 7.93
C PHE A 249 -13.22 -8.43 6.48
N TYR A 250 -13.67 -9.37 5.65
CA TYR A 250 -13.94 -9.09 4.24
C TYR A 250 -14.90 -7.90 4.06
N HIS A 251 -14.48 -6.89 3.30
CA HIS A 251 -15.20 -5.64 3.04
C HIS A 251 -15.56 -4.83 4.30
N SER A 252 -14.87 -5.07 5.42
CA SER A 252 -14.91 -4.18 6.57
C SER A 252 -14.11 -2.90 6.30
N ASP A 253 -14.22 -1.89 7.16
CA ASP A 253 -13.44 -0.67 6.98
C ASP A 253 -11.93 -0.95 7.06
N CYS A 254 -11.52 -1.86 7.93
CA CYS A 254 -10.11 -2.23 8.08
C CYS A 254 -9.61 -2.97 6.83
N ASP A 255 -10.45 -3.75 6.14
CA ASP A 255 -10.12 -4.35 4.83
C ASP A 255 -9.99 -3.30 3.73
N TYR A 256 -10.98 -2.43 3.55
CA TYR A 256 -10.90 -1.37 2.53
C TYR A 256 -9.78 -0.36 2.82
N GLY A 257 -9.50 -0.09 4.09
CA GLY A 257 -8.36 0.71 4.53
C GLY A 257 -7.05 0.06 4.12
N ALA A 258 -6.91 -1.24 4.35
CA ALA A 258 -5.74 -2.00 3.92
C ALA A 258 -5.58 -1.98 2.39
N LEU A 259 -6.66 -2.23 1.64
CA LEU A 259 -6.64 -2.22 0.17
C LEU A 259 -6.30 -0.85 -0.41
N ARG A 260 -6.80 0.23 0.19
CA ARG A 260 -6.66 1.58 -0.37
C ARG A 260 -5.37 2.27 0.05
N TYR A 261 -4.84 1.97 1.22
CA TYR A 261 -3.78 2.79 1.83
C TYR A 261 -2.60 1.96 2.39
N CYS A 262 -2.62 0.62 2.31
CA CYS A 262 -1.51 -0.26 2.74
C CYS A 262 -1.03 -1.17 1.62
N LYS A 263 -0.65 -0.60 0.48
CA LYS A 263 -0.38 -1.42 -0.71
C LYS A 263 1.07 -1.90 -0.77
N SER A 264 1.99 -1.14 -0.18
CA SER A 264 3.44 -1.37 -0.30
C SER A 264 4.16 -1.64 1.04
N HIS A 265 3.49 -1.45 2.17
CA HIS A 265 4.12 -1.56 3.49
C HIS A 265 3.41 -2.57 4.38
N LYS A 266 4.20 -3.38 5.09
CA LYS A 266 3.68 -4.38 6.05
C LYS A 266 2.91 -3.77 7.23
N ASN A 267 3.12 -2.49 7.52
CA ASN A 267 2.78 -1.87 8.80
C ASN A 267 1.85 -0.63 8.70
N CYS A 268 1.33 -0.28 7.52
CA CYS A 268 1.02 1.13 7.21
C CYS A 268 -0.32 1.68 7.73
N ASN A 269 -1.30 0.88 8.19
CA ASN A 269 -2.58 1.42 8.70
C ASN A 269 -3.16 0.68 9.91
N GLN A 270 -2.39 -0.26 10.46
CA GLN A 270 -2.84 -1.08 11.57
C GLN A 270 -2.29 -0.59 12.91
N LYS A 271 -1.34 0.35 12.85
CA LYS A 271 -0.61 0.88 14.01
C LYS A 271 -1.24 2.10 14.64
N TYR A 272 -2.14 2.77 13.93
CA TYR A 272 -2.69 4.04 14.39
C TYR A 272 -3.87 3.85 15.35
N ARG A 273 -4.36 4.97 15.86
CA ARG A 273 -5.53 5.08 16.75
C ARG A 273 -6.76 4.33 16.25
N ALA A 274 -7.65 4.04 17.20
CA ALA A 274 -8.98 3.51 16.94
C ALA A 274 -9.70 4.23 15.78
N ALA A 275 -10.39 3.47 14.93
CA ALA A 275 -11.17 3.93 13.80
C ALA A 275 -10.37 4.71 12.73
N TYR A 276 -9.04 4.60 12.70
CA TYR A 276 -8.21 5.30 11.71
C TYR A 276 -8.59 4.93 10.26
N CYS A 277 -8.74 3.64 9.96
CA CYS A 277 -9.20 3.18 8.64
C CYS A 277 -10.57 3.79 8.29
N SER A 278 -11.51 3.77 9.23
CA SER A 278 -12.85 4.35 9.09
C SER A 278 -12.84 5.86 8.83
N TRP A 279 -11.93 6.59 9.47
CA TRP A 279 -11.75 8.02 9.26
C TRP A 279 -11.17 8.32 7.88
N LYS A 280 -10.09 7.61 7.48
CA LYS A 280 -9.43 7.77 6.19
C LYS A 280 -10.34 7.46 5.00
N LEU A 281 -11.18 6.43 5.11
CA LEU A 281 -12.10 6.04 4.04
C LEU A 281 -13.27 7.03 3.86
N GLY A 282 -13.46 7.95 4.80
CA GLY A 282 -14.68 8.75 4.92
C GLY A 282 -15.78 7.91 5.58
N HIS A 283 -16.41 8.46 6.61
CA HIS A 283 -17.36 7.73 7.46
C HIS A 283 -18.61 7.24 6.69
N SER A 284 -18.54 6.05 6.10
CA SER A 284 -19.65 5.42 5.41
C SER A 284 -20.58 4.71 6.40
N THR A 285 -21.78 5.24 6.55
CA THR A 285 -22.83 4.65 7.41
C THR A 285 -23.42 3.35 6.87
N LYS A 286 -23.06 2.92 5.65
CA LYS A 286 -23.59 1.70 5.02
C LYS A 286 -23.24 0.45 5.82
N TYR A 287 -22.01 0.40 6.32
CA TYR A 287 -21.50 -0.69 7.13
C TYR A 287 -20.88 -0.24 8.47
N HIS A 288 -20.68 1.08 8.69
CA HIS A 288 -20.38 1.59 10.04
C HIS A 288 -21.50 1.27 11.01
N ARG A 289 -21.17 0.45 12.00
CA ARG A 289 -21.92 0.33 13.24
C ARG A 289 -21.11 1.09 14.28
N HIS A 290 -21.56 2.31 14.59
CA HIS A 290 -21.07 3.08 15.74
C HIS A 290 -21.31 2.34 17.04
#